data_AF-A0A1I0G4L3-F1
#
_entry.id   AF-A0A1I0G4L3-F1
#
_cell.length_a   1.000
_cell.length_b   1.000
_cell.length_c   1.000
_cell.angle_alpha   90.00
_cell.angle_beta   90.00
_cell.angle_gamma   90.00
#
_symmetry.space_group_name_H-M   'P 1'
#
loop_
_entity.id
_entity.type
_entity.pdbx_description
1 polymer ?
#
loop_
_entity_poly.entity_id
_entity_poly.type
_entity_poly.pdbx_seq_one_letter_code
_entity_poly.pdbx_strand_id
1 'polypeptide(L)'
;MLLKSDDKNLFEDVHTHLKESDENLGASGSALFIIHNDKIVAESYFGKQSHAKHARAVRADSQFHIASVRKAYIGFAAAYAIYYGYFSIDDPITQFVDDSHVPAYEGVTIRHLLTHTWTSNS
;
A
#
# COMPACT_ATOMS: atom_id res chain seq x y z
N MET A 1 -14.44 -9.33 -18.59
CA MET A 1 -14.89 -8.28 -19.55
C MET A 1 -13.68 -7.88 -20.37
N LEU A 2 -13.67 -8.14 -21.68
CA LEU A 2 -12.51 -7.92 -22.55
C LEU A 2 -12.54 -6.48 -23.12
N LEU A 3 -11.39 -5.80 -23.11
CA LEU A 3 -11.23 -4.38 -23.47
C LEU A 3 -11.14 -4.13 -24.99
N LYS A 4 -11.63 -2.96 -25.42
CA LYS A 4 -11.39 -2.36 -26.74
C LYS A 4 -9.96 -1.82 -26.83
N SER A 5 -9.41 -1.77 -28.04
CA SER A 5 -7.98 -1.63 -28.37
C SER A 5 -7.30 -0.30 -28.03
N ASP A 6 -8.01 0.74 -27.58
CA ASP A 6 -7.44 2.08 -27.37
C ASP A 6 -6.77 2.30 -25.99
N ASP A 7 -7.25 1.63 -24.93
CA ASP A 7 -6.74 1.84 -23.57
C ASP A 7 -5.39 1.13 -23.29
N LYS A 8 -5.03 0.13 -24.12
CA LYS A 8 -3.79 -0.65 -23.91
C LYS A 8 -2.53 0.19 -24.08
N ASN A 9 -2.54 1.12 -25.03
CA ASN A 9 -1.35 1.92 -25.35
C ASN A 9 -1.12 3.05 -24.32
N LEU A 10 -2.13 3.44 -23.54
CA LEU A 10 -2.03 4.58 -22.62
C LEU A 10 -1.04 4.36 -21.48
N PHE A 11 -0.73 3.10 -21.16
CA PHE A 11 0.12 2.72 -20.02
C PHE A 11 1.40 1.98 -20.42
N GLU A 12 1.70 1.90 -21.72
CA GLU A 12 2.92 1.26 -22.22
C GLU A 12 4.19 1.97 -21.74
N ASP A 13 4.14 3.30 -21.56
CA ASP A 13 5.26 4.06 -21.00
C ASP A 13 5.56 3.64 -19.55
N VAL A 14 4.51 3.42 -18.75
CA VAL A 14 4.64 2.96 -17.35
C VAL A 14 5.20 1.54 -17.32
N HIS A 15 4.71 0.67 -18.20
CA HIS A 15 5.21 -0.69 -18.35
C HIS A 15 6.69 -0.72 -18.75
N THR A 16 7.07 0.10 -19.72
CA THR A 16 8.45 0.21 -20.22
C THR A 16 9.38 0.74 -19.13
N HIS A 17 8.99 1.81 -18.45
CA HIS A 17 9.76 2.38 -17.34
C HIS A 17 9.98 1.38 -16.19
N LEU A 18 8.96 0.60 -15.84
CA LEU A 18 9.09 -0.43 -14.81
C LEU A 18 10.04 -1.54 -15.23
N LYS A 19 9.99 -1.97 -16.50
CA LYS A 19 10.92 -2.96 -17.03
C LYS A 19 12.37 -2.43 -16.99
N GLU A 20 12.60 -1.20 -17.44
CA GLU A 20 13.92 -0.58 -17.38
C GLU A 20 14.42 -0.42 -15.93
N SER A 21 13.53 -0.08 -14.99
CA SER A 21 13.87 0.05 -13.57
C SER A 21 14.19 -1.30 -12.93
N ASP A 22 13.45 -2.36 -13.26
CA ASP A 22 13.69 -3.74 -12.80
C ASP A 22 15.10 -4.21 -13.21
N GLU A 23 15.45 -3.97 -14.48
CA GLU A 23 16.77 -4.28 -15.05
C GLU A 23 17.90 -3.47 -14.40
N ASN A 24 17.69 -2.17 -14.14
CA ASN A 24 18.71 -1.27 -13.58
C ASN A 24 18.92 -1.43 -12.07
N LEU A 25 17.86 -1.72 -11.31
CA LEU A 25 17.91 -1.83 -9.85
C LEU A 25 18.32 -3.23 -9.37
N GLY A 26 18.46 -4.20 -10.29
CA GLY A 26 18.79 -5.58 -9.96
C GLY A 26 17.73 -6.24 -9.09
N ALA A 27 16.47 -5.85 -9.23
CA ALA A 27 15.38 -6.43 -8.46
C ALA A 27 15.24 -7.92 -8.80
N SER A 28 15.00 -8.76 -7.77
CA SER A 28 14.80 -10.20 -8.03
C SER A 28 13.51 -10.46 -8.80
N GLY A 29 12.46 -9.66 -8.57
CA GLY A 29 11.22 -9.70 -9.33
C GLY A 29 10.25 -8.57 -8.96
N SER A 30 9.35 -8.27 -9.90
CA SER A 30 8.48 -7.10 -9.88
C SER A 30 7.09 -7.43 -10.43
N ALA A 31 6.08 -6.64 -10.07
CA ALA A 31 4.71 -6.76 -10.56
C ALA A 31 4.11 -5.38 -10.85
N LEU A 32 3.37 -5.27 -11.96
CA LEU A 32 2.59 -4.09 -12.34
C LEU A 32 1.12 -4.47 -12.39
N PHE A 33 0.28 -3.64 -11.75
CA PHE A 33 -1.17 -3.78 -11.82
C PHE A 33 -1.79 -2.38 -11.91
N ILE A 34 -2.55 -2.12 -12.99
CA ILE A 34 -3.19 -0.82 -13.22
C ILE A 34 -4.68 -1.03 -13.34
N ILE A 35 -5.42 -0.32 -12.48
CA ILE A 35 -6.88 -0.23 -12.53
C ILE A 35 -7.24 1.17 -13.00
N HIS A 36 -8.07 1.27 -14.04
CA HIS A 36 -8.61 2.52 -14.54
C HIS A 36 -10.10 2.35 -14.84
N ASN A 37 -10.93 3.24 -14.29
CA ASN A 37 -12.40 3.18 -14.40
C ASN A 37 -12.95 1.78 -14.03
N ASP A 38 -12.54 1.28 -12.86
CA ASP A 38 -12.93 -0.02 -12.30
C ASP A 38 -12.57 -1.24 -13.18
N LYS A 39 -11.67 -1.07 -14.14
CA LYS A 39 -11.18 -2.15 -15.02
C LYS A 39 -9.69 -2.31 -14.90
N ILE A 40 -9.24 -3.56 -14.89
CA ILE A 40 -7.82 -3.90 -15.00
C ILE A 40 -7.40 -3.61 -16.43
N VAL A 41 -6.55 -2.60 -16.62
CA VAL A 41 -6.06 -2.16 -17.94
C VAL A 41 -4.64 -2.63 -18.22
N ALA A 42 -3.85 -2.95 -17.19
CA ALA A 42 -2.55 -3.58 -17.32
C ALA A 42 -2.24 -4.51 -16.14
N GLU A 43 -1.65 -5.67 -16.42
CA GLU A 43 -1.16 -6.63 -15.44
C GLU A 43 0.08 -7.35 -16.01
N SER A 44 1.23 -7.16 -15.37
CA SER A 44 2.51 -7.74 -15.81
C SER A 44 3.35 -8.21 -14.62
N TYR A 45 4.13 -9.26 -14.81
CA TYR A 45 5.03 -9.83 -13.80
C TYR A 45 6.40 -10.06 -14.39
N PHE A 46 7.43 -9.73 -13.60
CA PHE A 46 8.83 -9.79 -14.02
C PHE A 46 9.67 -10.53 -12.96
N GLY A 47 10.72 -11.21 -13.42
CA GLY A 47 11.69 -11.87 -12.54
C GLY A 47 11.16 -13.05 -11.72
N LYS A 48 11.80 -13.26 -10.56
CA LYS A 48 11.63 -14.36 -9.62
C LYS A 48 11.39 -13.84 -8.19
N GLN A 49 10.79 -14.65 -7.34
CA GLN A 49 10.50 -14.31 -5.95
C GLN A 49 11.76 -14.11 -5.07
N SER A 50 12.93 -14.55 -5.53
CA SER A 50 14.23 -14.28 -4.89
C SER A 50 15.39 -14.53 -5.86
N HIS A 51 16.60 -14.17 -5.45
CA HIS A 51 17.83 -14.46 -6.20
C HIS A 51 18.29 -15.93 -6.10
N ALA A 52 17.54 -16.80 -5.40
CA ALA A 52 17.91 -18.21 -5.27
C ALA A 52 17.86 -18.91 -6.64
N LYS A 53 18.78 -19.87 -6.85
CA LYS A 53 18.94 -20.60 -8.13
C LYS A 53 17.63 -21.23 -8.63
N HIS A 54 16.78 -21.71 -7.72
CA HIS A 54 15.50 -22.36 -8.00
C HIS A 54 14.30 -21.51 -7.58
N ALA A 55 14.47 -20.19 -7.44
CA ALA A 55 13.37 -19.30 -7.08
C ALA A 55 12.26 -19.33 -8.13
N ARG A 56 11.02 -19.37 -7.66
CA ARG A 56 9.81 -19.36 -8.48
C ARG A 56 9.68 -18.03 -9.22
N ALA A 57 9.20 -18.07 -10.46
CA ALA A 57 8.84 -16.85 -11.21
C ALA A 57 7.73 -16.07 -10.49
N VAL A 58 7.75 -14.74 -10.61
CA VAL A 58 6.65 -13.91 -10.12
C VAL A 58 5.38 -14.18 -10.95
N ARG A 59 4.24 -14.35 -10.27
CA ARG A 59 2.92 -14.55 -10.87
C ARG A 59 1.86 -13.85 -10.02
N ALA A 60 0.60 -13.91 -10.44
CA ALA A 60 -0.52 -13.27 -9.75
C ALA A 60 -0.71 -13.67 -8.28
N ASP A 61 -0.28 -14.88 -7.90
CA ASP A 61 -0.33 -15.39 -6.54
C ASP A 61 0.98 -15.18 -5.76
N SER A 62 1.96 -14.49 -6.34
CA SER A 62 3.19 -14.13 -5.62
C SER A 62 2.90 -13.11 -4.53
N GLN A 63 3.25 -13.46 -3.30
CA GLN A 63 3.20 -12.52 -2.18
C GLN A 63 4.48 -11.70 -2.13
N PHE A 64 4.32 -10.39 -2.07
CA PHE A 64 5.41 -9.44 -1.86
C PHE A 64 5.40 -8.95 -0.42
N HIS A 65 6.58 -8.71 0.15
CA HIS A 65 6.69 -8.00 1.42
C HIS A 65 6.46 -6.50 1.18
N ILE A 66 5.19 -6.10 1.15
CA ILE A 66 4.82 -4.72 0.89
C ILE A 66 4.86 -3.94 2.22
N ALA A 67 6.03 -3.38 2.55
CA ALA A 67 6.28 -2.71 3.82
C ALA A 67 5.35 -1.49 4.04
N SER A 68 5.73 -0.30 3.57
CA SER A 68 4.97 0.93 3.87
C SER A 68 3.59 1.03 3.24
N VAL A 69 3.24 0.18 2.26
CA VAL A 69 1.86 0.10 1.74
C VAL A 69 0.86 -0.34 2.80
N ARG A 70 1.31 -1.06 3.85
CA ARG A 70 0.47 -1.42 5.01
C ARG A 70 -0.18 -0.19 5.65
N LYS A 71 0.47 0.98 5.62
CA LYS A 71 -0.06 2.23 6.19
C LYS A 71 -1.33 2.69 5.48
N ALA A 72 -1.36 2.60 4.14
CA ALA A 72 -2.54 2.97 3.36
C ALA A 72 -3.74 2.06 3.67
N TYR A 73 -3.50 0.75 3.82
CA TYR A 73 -4.54 -0.20 4.20
C TYR A 73 -5.12 0.08 5.59
N ILE A 74 -4.25 0.32 6.59
CA ILE A 74 -4.67 0.67 7.95
C ILE A 74 -5.44 2.01 7.93
N GLY A 75 -4.95 3.00 7.17
CA GLY A 75 -5.63 4.29 7.00
C GLY A 75 -7.02 4.14 6.40
N PHE A 76 -7.19 3.27 5.39
CA PHE A 76 -8.49 2.97 4.81
C PHE A 76 -9.43 2.28 5.82
N ALA A 77 -8.95 1.26 6.55
CA ALA A 77 -9.73 0.59 7.57
C ALA A 77 -10.19 1.56 8.67
N ALA A 78 -9.32 2.48 9.10
CA ALA A 78 -9.66 3.52 10.05
C ALA A 78 -10.71 4.51 9.49
N ALA A 79 -10.54 4.97 8.24
CA ALA A 79 -11.51 5.84 7.58
C ALA A 79 -12.89 5.17 7.45
N TYR A 80 -12.91 3.88 7.14
CA TYR A 80 -14.14 3.08 7.09
C TYR A 80 -14.80 3.02 8.48
N ALA A 81 -14.04 2.73 9.53
CA ALA A 81 -14.59 2.69 10.89
C ALA A 81 -15.16 4.05 11.36
N ILE A 82 -14.48 5.15 11.01
CA ILE A 82 -14.96 6.52 11.26
C ILE A 82 -16.26 6.79 10.49
N TYR A 83 -16.33 6.39 9.22
CA TYR A 83 -17.52 6.58 8.38
C TYR A 83 -18.77 5.92 8.96
N TYR A 84 -18.63 4.73 9.56
CA TYR A 84 -19.73 4.02 10.23
C TYR A 84 -19.97 4.46 11.69
N GLY A 85 -19.21 5.45 12.19
CA GLY A 85 -19.39 5.99 13.53
C GLY A 85 -18.91 5.08 14.65
N TYR A 86 -18.00 4.13 14.38
CA TYR A 86 -17.41 3.30 15.44
C TYR A 86 -16.51 4.12 16.38
N PHE A 87 -15.81 5.11 15.84
CA PHE A 87 -15.02 6.10 16.59
C PHE A 87 -14.85 7.39 15.78
N SER A 88 -14.50 8.48 16.45
CA SER A 88 -14.14 9.76 15.84
C SER A 88 -12.64 9.85 15.57
N ILE A 89 -12.27 10.59 14.54
CA ILE A 89 -10.87 10.90 14.26
C ILE A 89 -10.20 11.73 15.39
N ASP A 90 -11.00 12.42 16.19
CA ASP A 90 -10.54 13.23 17.33
C ASP A 90 -10.57 12.46 18.66
N ASP A 91 -10.94 11.17 18.64
CA ASP A 91 -10.91 10.36 19.85
C ASP A 91 -9.47 10.16 20.35
N PRO A 92 -9.24 10.25 21.68
CA PRO A 92 -7.94 10.01 22.26
C PRO A 92 -7.54 8.54 22.15
N ILE A 93 -6.25 8.29 21.88
CA ILE A 93 -5.74 6.92 21.68
C ILE A 93 -5.85 6.07 22.95
N THR A 94 -5.95 6.70 24.12
CA THR A 94 -6.09 6.06 25.43
C THR A 94 -7.37 5.23 25.57
N GLN A 95 -8.36 5.42 24.69
CA GLN A 95 -9.55 4.56 24.62
C GLN A 95 -9.29 3.20 23.94
N PHE A 96 -8.18 3.08 23.20
CA PHE A 96 -7.85 1.93 22.35
C PHE A 96 -6.61 1.15 22.81
N VAL A 97 -5.93 1.61 23.88
CA VAL A 97 -4.74 0.97 24.43
C VAL A 97 -4.95 0.59 25.90
N ASP A 98 -4.44 -0.57 26.29
CA ASP A 98 -4.52 -1.04 27.68
C ASP A 98 -3.63 -0.20 28.62
N ASP A 99 -2.47 0.24 28.12
CA ASP A 99 -1.52 1.12 28.83
C ASP A 99 -1.88 2.61 28.65
N SER A 100 -3.13 2.96 28.92
CA SER A 100 -3.68 4.32 28.78
C SER A 100 -3.00 5.38 29.66
N HIS A 101 -2.16 4.97 30.61
CA HIS A 101 -1.49 5.85 31.59
C HIS A 101 -0.09 6.29 31.14
N VAL A 102 0.39 5.88 29.97
CA VAL A 102 1.70 6.30 29.47
C VAL A 102 1.64 7.80 29.13
N PRO A 103 2.50 8.65 29.74
CA PRO A 103 2.47 10.10 29.50
C PRO A 103 2.63 10.49 28.02
N ALA A 104 3.30 9.63 27.23
CA ALA A 104 3.46 9.83 25.79
C ALA A 104 2.14 9.83 24.99
N TYR A 105 1.04 9.35 25.58
CA TYR A 105 -0.28 9.29 24.96
C TYR A 105 -1.19 10.47 25.33
N GLU A 106 -0.75 11.33 26.25
CA GLU A 106 -1.52 12.50 26.66
C GLU A 106 -1.69 13.48 25.49
N GLY A 107 -2.93 13.84 25.18
CA GLY A 107 -3.25 14.73 24.05
C GLY A 107 -3.12 14.11 22.65
N VAL A 108 -2.81 12.81 22.55
CA VAL A 108 -2.69 12.11 21.26
C VAL A 108 -4.06 11.56 20.83
N THR A 109 -4.47 11.87 19.59
CA THR A 109 -5.73 11.40 19.00
C THR A 109 -5.47 10.49 17.81
N ILE A 110 -6.51 9.79 17.33
CA ILE A 110 -6.44 8.97 16.11
C ILE A 110 -5.95 9.80 14.91
N ARG A 111 -6.35 11.08 14.82
CA ARG A 111 -5.86 12.02 13.81
C ARG A 111 -4.34 12.05 13.74
N HIS A 112 -3.68 12.25 14.89
CA HIS A 112 -2.24 12.37 14.98
C HIS A 112 -1.51 11.10 14.48
N LEU A 113 -2.10 9.92 14.70
CA LEU A 113 -1.57 8.66 14.20
C LEU A 113 -1.72 8.55 12.67
N LEU A 114 -2.88 8.93 12.13
CA LEU A 114 -3.19 8.80 10.70
C LEU A 114 -2.45 9.81 9.82
N THR A 115 -2.18 11.00 10.34
CA THR A 115 -1.48 12.08 9.59
C THR A 115 0.02 12.12 9.86
N HIS A 116 0.54 11.25 10.71
CA HIS A 116 1.93 11.29 11.16
C HIS A 116 2.36 12.67 11.71
N THR A 117 1.44 13.41 12.33
CA THR A 117 1.71 14.75 12.90
C THR A 117 2.00 14.71 14.40
N TRP A 118 2.42 13.55 14.94
CA TRP A 118 2.85 13.47 16.32
C TRP A 118 4.20 14.18 16.48
N THR A 119 4.13 15.46 16.82
CA THR A 119 5.25 16.20 17.40
C THR A 119 4.91 16.43 18.87
N SER A 120 5.71 15.87 19.77
CA SER A 120 5.66 16.22 21.18
C SER A 120 5.91 17.72 21.32
N ASN A 121 4.86 18.51 21.53
CA ASN A 121 5.04 19.85 22.08
C ASN A 121 5.35 19.67 23.56
N SER A 122 6.63 19.41 23.85
CA SER A 122 7.25 19.69 25.15
C SER A 122 7.42 21.19 25.33
#